data_AF-A0A644XVE3-F1
#
_entry.id   AF-A0A644XVE3-F1
#
_cell.length_a   1.000
_cell.length_b   1.000
_cell.length_c   1.000
_cell.angle_alpha   90.00
_cell.angle_beta   90.00
_cell.angle_gamma   90.00
#
_symmetry.space_group_name_H-M   'P 1'
#
loop_
_entity.id
_entity.type
_entity.pdbx_description
1 polymer ?
#
loop_
_entity_poly.entity_id
_entity_poly.type
_entity_poly.pdbx_seq_one_letter_code
_entity_poly.pdbx_strand_id
1 'polypeptide(L)' 'MHPITPDQQAALQDFAKENGRSWKVKLNALWMNAAAPQILHGLRNSHGPSWLASYRLPR' A
#
# COMPACT_ATOMS: atom_id res chain seq x y z
N MET A 1 -13.00 -8.83 2.54
CA MET A 1 -12.08 -7.75 2.12
C MET A 1 -12.93 -6.56 1.72
N HIS A 2 -12.56 -5.35 2.15
CA HIS A 2 -13.23 -4.12 1.70
C HIS A 2 -12.61 -3.66 0.38
N PRO A 3 -13.40 -3.11 -0.56
CA PRO A 3 -12.84 -2.49 -1.75
C PRO A 3 -11.92 -1.32 -1.36
N ILE A 4 -10.85 -1.14 -2.15
CA ILE A 4 -9.94 0.01 -2.00
C ILE A 4 -10.69 1.27 -2.40
N THR A 5 -10.64 2.31 -1.58
CA THR A 5 -11.24 3.60 -1.91
C THR A 5 -10.37 4.37 -2.92
N PRO A 6 -10.94 5.33 -3.68
CA PRO A 6 -10.17 6.17 -4.59
C PRO A 6 -8.96 6.85 -3.93
N ASP A 7 -9.12 7.37 -2.72
CA ASP A 7 -8.02 7.98 -1.95
C ASP A 7 -6.91 6.99 -1.59
N GLN A 8 -7.26 5.77 -1.16
CA GLN A 8 -6.28 4.74 -0.88
C GLN A 8 -5.52 4.32 -2.13
N GLN A 9 -6.22 4.27 -3.27
CA GLN A 9 -5.61 3.98 -4.56
C GLN A 9 -4.67 5.10 -5.00
N ALA A 10 -5.08 6.36 -4.87
CA ALA A 10 -4.25 7.51 -5.17
C ALA A 10 -2.97 7.51 -4.31
N ALA A 11 -3.12 7.34 -2.99
CA ALA A 11 -1.98 7.25 -2.07
C ALA A 11 -1.02 6.10 -2.42
N LEU A 12 -1.54 4.93 -2.85
CA LEU A 12 -0.71 3.82 -3.34
C LEU A 12 0.03 4.17 -4.63
N GLN A 13 -0.64 4.84 -5.58
CA GLN A 13 -0.03 5.25 -6.83
C GLN A 13 1.08 6.28 -6.60
N ASP A 14 0.83 7.27 -5.75
CA ASP A 14 1.83 8.30 -5.44
C ASP A 14 3.00 7.68 -4.69
N PHE A 15 2.74 6.87 -3.67
CA PHE A 15 3.80 6.15 -2.96
C PHE A 15 4.63 5.27 -3.91
N ALA A 16 3.98 4.62 -4.88
CA ALA A 16 4.67 3.80 -5.88
C ALA A 16 5.49 4.63 -6.86
N LYS A 17 5.00 5.79 -7.30
CA LYS A 17 5.75 6.72 -8.16
C LYS A 17 6.99 7.24 -7.43
N GLU A 18 6.86 7.64 -6.16
CA GLU A 18 7.96 8.16 -5.35
C GLU A 18 9.04 7.10 -5.08
N ASN A 19 8.64 5.85 -4.90
CA ASN A 19 9.55 4.78 -4.46
C ASN A 19 10.04 3.86 -5.59
N GLY A 20 9.48 3.98 -6.79
CA GLY A 20 9.86 3.19 -7.95
C GLY A 20 9.66 1.69 -7.74
N ARG A 21 10.48 0.86 -8.39
CA ARG A 21 10.29 -0.61 -8.44
C ARG A 21 10.27 -1.31 -7.07
N SER A 22 10.87 -0.72 -6.04
CA SER A 22 10.93 -1.28 -4.68
C SER A 22 9.79 -0.82 -3.77
N TRP A 23 8.80 -0.10 -4.30
CA TRP A 23 7.71 0.47 -3.51
C TRP A 23 6.99 -0.55 -2.64
N LYS A 24 6.71 -1.77 -3.13
CA LYS A 24 6.07 -2.83 -2.34
C LYS A 24 6.92 -3.26 -1.14
N VAL A 25 8.23 -3.42 -1.35
CA VAL A 25 9.16 -3.83 -0.29
C VAL A 25 9.23 -2.75 0.79
N LYS A 26 9.35 -1.49 0.39
CA LYS A 26 9.35 -0.34 1.31
C LYS A 26 8.04 -0.21 2.06
N LEU A 27 6.90 -0.33 1.37
CA LEU A 27 5.59 -0.24 2.02
C LEU A 27 5.41 -1.38 3.04
N ASN A 28 5.80 -2.60 2.69
CA ASN A 28 5.75 -3.72 3.63
C ASN A 28 6.65 -3.48 4.85
N ALA A 29 7.85 -2.91 4.67
CA ALA A 29 8.72 -2.53 5.79
C ALA A 29 8.06 -1.46 6.68
N LEU A 30 7.45 -0.43 6.10
CA LEU A 30 6.71 0.59 6.86
C LEU A 30 5.51 0.00 7.61
N TRP A 31 4.81 -0.96 7.01
CA TRP A 31 3.74 -1.70 7.68
C TRP A 31 4.25 -2.47 8.89
N MET A 32 5.37 -3.19 8.78
CA MET A 32 5.92 -3.93 9.91
C MET A 32 6.38 -3.03 11.05
N ASN A 33 6.85 -1.81 10.74
CA ASN A 33 7.28 -0.82 11.72
C ASN A 33 6.15 0.11 12.22
N ALA A 34 4.90 -0.11 11.80
CA ALA A 34 3.77 0.79 12.08
C ALA A 34 4.05 2.28 11.73
N ALA A 35 4.90 2.50 10.72
CA ALA A 35 5.39 3.82 10.29
C ALA A 35 4.78 4.28 8.96
N ALA A 36 3.85 3.50 8.39
CA ALA A 36 3.16 3.90 7.17
C ALA A 36 2.16 5.03 7.45
N PRO A 37 1.94 5.95 6.48
CA PRO A 37 0.85 6.93 6.54
C PRO A 37 -0.48 6.25 6.86
N GLN A 38 -1.35 6.91 7.63
CA GLN A 38 -2.59 6.32 8.16
C GLN A 38 -3.46 5.67 7.06
N ILE A 39 -3.56 6.31 5.90
CA ILE A 39 -4.32 5.78 4.75
C ILE A 39 -3.74 4.46 4.22
N LEU A 40 -2.42 4.35 4.14
CA LEU A 40 -1.72 3.14 3.72
C LEU A 40 -1.69 2.09 4.83
N HIS A 41 -1.69 2.49 6.09
CA HIS A 41 -1.83 1.58 7.23
C HIS A 41 -3.25 0.98 7.31
N GLY A 42 -4.28 1.73 6.88
CA GLY A 42 -5.65 1.21 6.74
C GLY A 42 -5.75 0.06 5.74
N LEU A 43 -4.94 0.10 4.66
CA LEU A 43 -4.84 -1.00 3.69
C LEU A 43 -4.26 -2.26 4.32
N ARG A 44 -3.21 -2.13 5.15
CA ARG A 44 -2.67 -3.26 5.93
C ARG A 44 -3.76 -3.88 6.81
N ASN A 45 -4.54 -3.06 7.53
CA ASN A 45 -5.58 -3.55 8.43
C ASN A 45 -6.73 -4.26 7.68
N SER A 46 -7.06 -3.80 6.47
CA SER A 46 -8.20 -4.31 5.71
C SER A 46 -7.88 -5.51 4.81
N HIS A 47 -6.63 -5.59 4.31
CA HIS A 47 -6.22 -6.57 3.29
C HIS A 47 -5.04 -7.44 3.70
N GLY A 48 -4.20 -6.96 4.63
CA GLY A 48 -3.02 -7.66 5.09
C GLY A 48 -1.79 -7.55 4.15
N PRO A 49 -0.61 -7.98 4.63
CA PRO A 49 0.64 -7.92 3.89
C PRO A 49 0.68 -8.84 2.67
N SER A 50 0.02 -10.01 2.72
CA SER A 50 -0.03 -10.95 1.59
C SER A 50 -0.74 -10.38 0.37
N TRP A 51 -1.75 -9.51 0.58
CA TRP A 51 -2.46 -8.83 -0.50
C TRP A 51 -1.53 -7.91 -1.31
N LEU A 52 -0.60 -7.21 -0.66
CA LEU A 52 0.34 -6.31 -1.34
C LEU A 52 1.24 -7.04 -2.34
N ALA A 53 1.61 -8.29 -2.05
CA ALA A 53 2.40 -9.12 -2.96
C ALA A 53 1.66 -9.32 -4.30
N SER A 54 0.38 -9.67 -4.23
CA SER A 54 -0.47 -9.94 -5.40
C SER A 54 -1.06 -8.68 -6.04
N TYR A 55 -1.12 -7.57 -5.32
CA TYR A 55 -1.72 -6.33 -5.82
C TYR A 55 -0.96 -5.76 -7.03
N ARG A 56 -1.70 -5.26 -8.00
CA ARG A 56 -1.16 -4.59 -9.19
C ARG A 56 -1.74 -3.18 -9.23
N LEU A 57 -0.88 -2.20 -9.49
CA LEU A 57 -1.38 -0.85 -9.73
C LEU A 57 -2.23 -0.86 -11.00
N PRO A 58 -3.43 -0.28 -10.95
CA PRO A 58 -4.17 -0.02 -12.18
C PRO A 58 -3.35 0.90 -13.09
N ARG A 59 -3.45 0.66 -14.40
CA ARG A 59 -2.80 1.47 -15.43
C ARG A 59 -3.45 2.84 -15.55
#